data_AF-A0A538F2N0-F1
#
_entry.id   AF-A0A538F2N0-F1
#
_cell.length_a   1.000
_cell.length_b   1.000
_cell.length_c   1.000
_cell.angle_alpha   90.00
_cell.angle_beta   90.00
_cell.angle_gamma   90.00
#
_symmetry.space_group_name_H-M   'P 1'
#
loop_
_entity.id
_entity.type
_entity.pdbx_description
1 polymer ?
#
loop_
_entity_poly.entity_id
_entity_poly.type
_entity_poly.pdbx_seq_one_letter_code
_entity_poly.pdbx_strand_id
1 'polypeptide(L)'
;MTPRTRYPPLSDYAFLSDCHSSALVSRTGSIDWCCMPRFDSGSCFGRLLDWRTGGFCAIEAVDGRVTGREYLDRSLVLATDFRSGGRAARLVDCFTLRRGGALAPHGQLVRMVEGKRGKLRMRLRVAPRFDYGGVRPWIKREGTNLFSAVGGNDALLISCDAELE
;
A
#
# COMPACT_ATOMS: atom_id res chain seq x y z
N MET A 1 -17.97 -11.28 -17.10
CA MET A 1 -16.79 -10.63 -16.49
C MET A 1 -16.68 -9.27 -17.15
N THR A 2 -17.12 -8.21 -16.48
CA THR A 2 -17.10 -6.84 -17.02
C THR A 2 -15.67 -6.49 -17.45
N PRO A 3 -15.46 -5.82 -18.60
CA PRO A 3 -14.12 -5.36 -18.97
C PRO A 3 -13.60 -4.52 -17.80
N ARG A 4 -12.44 -4.87 -17.25
CA ARG A 4 -11.83 -4.04 -16.21
C ARG A 4 -11.53 -2.70 -16.87
N THR A 5 -12.38 -1.71 -16.62
CA THR A 5 -12.06 -0.31 -16.84
C THR A 5 -10.69 -0.05 -16.21
N ARG A 6 -9.86 0.78 -16.86
CA ARG A 6 -8.52 1.15 -16.37
C ARG A 6 -8.54 1.52 -14.88
N TYR A 7 -9.65 2.08 -14.43
CA TYR A 7 -10.01 2.42 -13.07
C TYR A 7 -10.90 1.32 -12.48
N PRO A 8 -10.49 0.58 -11.43
CA PRO A 8 -11.36 -0.29 -10.66
C PRO A 8 -12.52 0.49 -10.04
N PRO A 9 -13.69 -0.14 -9.84
CA PRO A 9 -14.80 0.49 -9.14
C PRO A 9 -14.42 0.81 -7.69
N LEU A 10 -15.04 1.83 -7.08
CA LEU A 10 -14.73 2.19 -5.69
C LEU A 10 -14.97 1.02 -4.72
N SER A 11 -15.95 0.16 -5.01
CA SER A 11 -16.24 -1.06 -4.24
C SER A 11 -15.09 -2.08 -4.20
N ASP A 12 -14.12 -1.97 -5.12
CA ASP A 12 -12.94 -2.83 -5.12
C ASP A 12 -11.89 -2.38 -4.09
N TYR A 13 -12.06 -1.21 -3.46
CA TYR A 13 -11.12 -0.69 -2.48
C TYR A 13 -11.52 -1.04 -1.05
N ALA A 14 -10.54 -1.46 -0.26
CA ALA A 14 -10.63 -1.58 1.19
C ALA A 14 -10.02 -0.33 1.84
N PHE A 15 -10.64 0.15 2.90
CA PHE A 15 -10.21 1.33 3.65
C PHE A 15 -9.27 0.95 4.81
N LEU A 16 -8.24 1.76 5.04
CA LEU A 16 -7.34 1.70 6.20
C LEU A 16 -7.25 3.10 6.83
N SER A 17 -7.10 3.16 8.14
CA SER A 17 -6.87 4.41 8.87
C SER A 17 -6.31 4.14 10.28
N ASP A 18 -5.57 5.11 10.82
CA ASP A 18 -5.18 5.23 12.22
C ASP A 18 -5.91 6.40 12.93
N CYS A 19 -7.08 6.79 12.42
CA CYS A 19 -7.84 7.98 12.78
C CYS A 19 -7.21 9.32 12.38
N HIS A 20 -5.97 9.32 11.88
CA HIS A 20 -5.29 10.52 11.41
C HIS A 20 -5.04 10.49 9.92
N SER A 21 -4.57 9.36 9.40
CA SER A 21 -4.26 9.10 8.00
C SER A 21 -5.31 8.19 7.36
N SER A 22 -5.30 8.09 6.03
CA SER A 22 -6.13 7.11 5.33
C SER A 22 -5.44 6.51 4.11
N ALA A 23 -5.82 5.29 3.77
CA ALA A 23 -5.40 4.63 2.55
C ALA A 23 -6.53 3.78 1.94
N LEU A 24 -6.52 3.66 0.61
CA LEU A 24 -7.42 2.76 -0.12
C LEU A 24 -6.61 1.69 -0.84
N VAL A 25 -6.90 0.44 -0.49
CA VAL A 25 -6.22 -0.76 -1.01
C VAL A 25 -7.12 -1.47 -2.01
N SER A 26 -6.70 -1.48 -3.28
CA SER A 26 -7.38 -2.21 -4.36
C SER A 26 -7.41 -3.72 -4.10
N ARG A 27 -8.34 -4.43 -4.76
CA ARG A 27 -8.44 -5.90 -4.64
C ARG A 27 -7.16 -6.66 -5.03
N THR A 28 -6.23 -6.07 -5.78
CA THR A 28 -5.00 -6.74 -6.19
C THR A 28 -3.83 -6.55 -5.22
N GLY A 29 -4.02 -5.80 -4.12
CA GLY A 29 -2.94 -5.51 -3.16
C GLY A 29 -2.16 -4.24 -3.49
N SER A 30 -2.75 -3.32 -4.27
CA SER A 30 -2.16 -2.00 -4.52
C SER A 30 -2.85 -0.91 -3.72
N ILE A 31 -2.06 -0.06 -3.08
CA ILE A 31 -2.50 1.17 -2.42
C ILE A 31 -2.48 2.27 -3.46
N ASP A 32 -3.67 2.73 -3.80
CA ASP A 32 -3.90 3.65 -4.91
C ASP A 32 -4.28 5.05 -4.42
N TRP A 33 -4.63 5.15 -3.14
CA TRP A 33 -4.83 6.39 -2.44
C TRP A 33 -4.17 6.28 -1.07
N CYS A 34 -3.42 7.29 -0.66
CA CYS A 34 -2.91 7.39 0.71
C CYS A 34 -2.63 8.85 1.05
N CYS A 35 -3.23 9.34 2.15
CA CYS A 35 -2.93 10.65 2.73
C CYS A 35 -2.30 10.45 4.11
N MET A 36 -1.06 10.92 4.25
CA MET A 36 -0.29 10.93 5.49
C MET A 36 0.45 12.27 5.58
N PRO A 37 0.64 12.83 6.79
CA PRO A 37 0.30 12.26 8.10
C PRO A 37 -1.15 12.55 8.54
N ARG A 38 -1.90 13.39 7.81
CA ARG A 38 -3.30 13.72 8.11
C ARG A 38 -4.21 13.38 6.93
N PHE A 39 -5.48 13.16 7.24
CA PHE A 39 -6.50 12.73 6.29
C PHE A 39 -6.71 13.76 5.18
N ASP A 40 -6.57 15.04 5.52
CA ASP A 40 -6.67 16.20 4.65
C ASP A 40 -5.31 16.66 4.08
N SER A 41 -4.23 15.90 4.27
CA SER A 41 -2.94 16.20 3.64
C SER A 41 -2.96 15.86 2.15
N GLY A 42 -2.03 16.46 1.39
CA GLY A 42 -1.74 16.04 0.02
C GLY A 42 -1.45 14.53 -0.03
N SER A 43 -1.91 13.85 -1.08
CA SER A 43 -1.75 12.40 -1.15
C SER A 43 -0.28 12.01 -1.38
N CYS A 44 0.22 10.98 -0.69
CA CYS A 44 1.49 10.32 -1.02
C CYS A 44 1.36 9.39 -2.24
N PHE A 45 0.15 8.87 -2.45
CA PHE A 45 -0.28 8.08 -3.59
C PHE A 45 -1.69 8.54 -3.99
N GLY A 46 -1.88 8.82 -5.26
CA GLY A 46 -3.10 9.36 -5.87
C GLY A 46 -3.50 8.65 -7.16
N ARG A 47 -3.07 7.39 -7.36
CA ARG A 47 -3.44 6.57 -8.54
C ARG A 47 -4.95 6.51 -8.77
N LEU A 48 -5.75 6.60 -7.71
CA LEU A 48 -7.21 6.66 -7.80
C LEU A 48 -7.71 7.80 -8.72
N LEU A 49 -7.00 8.93 -8.79
CA LEU A 49 -7.34 10.06 -9.66
C LEU A 49 -6.73 9.90 -11.05
N ASP A 50 -5.47 9.46 -11.14
CA ASP A 50 -4.77 9.25 -12.40
C ASP A 50 -3.83 8.04 -12.35
N TRP A 51 -4.11 7.02 -13.17
CA TRP A 51 -3.30 5.80 -13.27
C TRP A 51 -1.90 6.00 -13.84
N ARG A 52 -1.63 7.12 -14.51
CA ARG A 52 -0.35 7.43 -15.14
C ARG A 52 0.55 8.21 -14.21
N THR A 53 0.00 9.19 -13.50
CA THR A 53 0.78 10.21 -12.78
C THR A 53 0.58 10.16 -11.27
N GLY A 54 -0.49 9.54 -10.78
CA GLY A 54 -0.89 9.60 -9.37
C GLY A 54 -0.02 8.78 -8.42
N GLY A 55 0.77 7.81 -8.90
CA GLY A 55 1.66 7.03 -8.03
C GLY A 55 0.93 6.05 -7.08
N PHE A 56 1.63 5.01 -6.62
CA PHE A 56 1.04 3.90 -5.85
C PHE A 56 2.09 3.10 -5.09
N CYS A 57 1.64 2.21 -4.21
CA CYS A 57 2.44 1.15 -3.62
C CYS A 57 1.75 -0.20 -3.85
N ALA A 58 2.33 -1.10 -4.63
CA ALA A 58 1.72 -2.38 -4.99
C ALA A 58 2.55 -3.57 -4.51
N ILE A 59 1.89 -4.54 -3.87
CA ILE A 59 2.43 -5.86 -3.59
C ILE A 59 1.48 -6.88 -4.21
N GLU A 60 1.94 -7.56 -5.27
CA GLU A 60 1.08 -8.42 -6.08
C GLU A 60 1.76 -9.77 -6.35
N ALA A 61 0.98 -10.85 -6.42
CA ALA A 61 1.49 -12.14 -6.88
C ALA A 61 1.73 -12.09 -8.40
N VAL A 62 2.93 -12.45 -8.85
CA VAL A 62 3.32 -12.33 -10.28
C VAL A 62 2.51 -13.28 -11.16
N ASP A 63 2.37 -14.53 -10.72
CA ASP A 63 1.67 -15.60 -11.44
C ASP A 63 0.45 -16.13 -10.64
N GLY A 64 -0.09 -15.29 -9.76
CA GLY A 64 -1.17 -15.66 -8.83
C GLY A 64 -2.41 -14.81 -9.01
N ARG A 65 -3.46 -15.19 -8.29
CA ARG A 65 -4.69 -14.42 -8.18
C ARG A 65 -5.06 -14.23 -6.73
N VAL A 66 -5.83 -13.19 -6.45
CA VAL A 66 -6.44 -12.99 -5.14
C VAL A 66 -7.61 -13.98 -4.99
N THR A 67 -7.66 -14.64 -3.84
CA THR A 67 -8.69 -15.65 -3.52
C THR A 67 -9.55 -15.29 -2.32
N GLY A 68 -9.11 -14.34 -1.49
CA GLY A 68 -9.83 -13.89 -0.31
C GLY A 68 -9.35 -12.53 0.14
N ARG A 69 -10.23 -11.80 0.82
CA ARG A 69 -9.90 -10.55 1.48
C ARG A 69 -10.81 -10.37 2.70
N GLU A 70 -10.22 -10.05 3.84
CA GLU A 70 -10.94 -9.89 5.10
C GLU A 70 -10.26 -8.84 5.99
N TYR A 71 -11.04 -8.24 6.88
CA TYR A 71 -10.51 -7.48 8.00
C TYR A 71 -10.34 -8.40 9.20
N LEU A 72 -9.16 -8.41 9.81
CA LEU A 72 -8.87 -9.28 10.95
C LEU A 72 -9.43 -8.71 12.25
N ASP A 73 -9.96 -9.59 13.11
CA ASP A 73 -10.31 -9.29 14.51
C ASP A 73 -11.19 -8.05 14.72
N ARG A 74 -12.07 -7.74 13.76
CA ARG A 74 -12.91 -6.52 13.76
C ARG A 74 -12.09 -5.23 13.83
N SER A 75 -10.95 -5.20 13.16
CA SER A 75 -10.03 -4.07 13.08
C SER A 75 -9.84 -3.57 11.64
N LEU A 76 -9.15 -2.44 11.44
CA LEU A 76 -8.70 -2.00 10.11
C LEU A 76 -7.37 -2.65 9.69
N VAL A 77 -7.11 -3.89 10.13
CA VAL A 77 -6.01 -4.72 9.62
C VAL A 77 -6.54 -5.56 8.48
N LEU A 78 -6.07 -5.30 7.26
CA LEU A 78 -6.57 -5.94 6.05
C LEU A 78 -5.68 -7.13 5.68
N ALA A 79 -6.26 -8.32 5.58
CA ALA A 79 -5.62 -9.51 5.02
C ALA A 79 -6.12 -9.78 3.59
N THR A 80 -5.19 -9.98 2.66
CA THR A 80 -5.47 -10.35 1.26
C THR A 80 -4.73 -11.63 0.91
N ASP A 81 -5.45 -12.66 0.50
CA ASP A 81 -4.89 -13.97 0.17
C ASP A 81 -4.64 -14.14 -1.32
N PHE A 82 -3.44 -14.64 -1.66
CA PHE A 82 -3.02 -14.95 -3.02
C PHE A 82 -2.79 -16.44 -3.20
N ARG A 83 -3.17 -16.98 -4.36
CA ARG A 83 -2.89 -18.38 -4.75
C ARG A 83 -2.40 -18.50 -6.18
N SER A 84 -1.49 -19.45 -6.41
CA SER A 84 -1.05 -19.90 -7.72
C SER A 84 -0.79 -21.41 -7.66
N GLY A 85 -1.66 -22.22 -8.29
CA GLY A 85 -1.65 -23.67 -8.13
C GLY A 85 -1.72 -24.08 -6.65
N GLY A 86 -0.76 -24.90 -6.21
CA GLY A 86 -0.60 -25.33 -4.82
C GLY A 86 0.13 -24.35 -3.89
N ARG A 87 0.48 -23.15 -4.36
CA ARG A 87 1.23 -22.14 -3.59
C ARG A 87 0.29 -21.06 -3.06
N ALA A 88 0.59 -20.52 -1.89
CA ALA A 88 -0.22 -19.49 -1.24
C ALA A 88 0.62 -18.52 -0.40
N ALA A 89 0.22 -17.24 -0.39
CA ALA A 89 0.73 -16.20 0.48
C ALA A 89 -0.40 -15.28 0.92
N ARG A 90 -0.20 -14.56 2.03
CA ARG A 90 -1.13 -13.56 2.56
C ARG A 90 -0.41 -12.23 2.69
N LEU A 91 -1.02 -11.15 2.20
CA LEU A 91 -0.58 -9.79 2.44
C LEU A 91 -1.41 -9.19 3.57
N VAL A 92 -0.75 -8.63 4.58
CA VAL A 92 -1.37 -7.93 5.69
C VAL A 92 -1.00 -6.45 5.61
N ASP A 93 -2.00 -5.58 5.51
CA ASP A 93 -1.85 -4.13 5.41
C ASP A 93 -2.53 -3.45 6.61
N CYS A 94 -1.82 -2.56 7.31
CA CYS A 94 -2.40 -1.75 8.39
C CYS A 94 -1.59 -0.47 8.66
N PHE A 95 -2.24 0.54 9.23
CA PHE A 95 -1.52 1.60 9.93
C PHE A 95 -1.17 1.15 11.35
N THR A 96 0.03 1.50 11.82
CA THR A 96 0.48 1.16 13.17
C THR A 96 0.09 2.24 14.17
N LEU A 97 -0.33 1.79 15.36
CA LEU A 97 -0.68 2.63 16.49
C LEU A 97 0.38 2.52 17.58
N ARG A 98 0.70 3.62 18.27
CA ARG A 98 1.53 3.55 19.48
C ARG A 98 0.68 3.12 20.67
N ARG A 99 1.35 2.76 21.79
CA ARG A 99 0.68 2.72 23.09
C ARG A 99 0.02 4.09 23.35
N GLY A 100 -1.28 4.10 23.65
CA GLY A 100 -2.12 5.30 23.63
C GLY A 100 -3.18 5.30 22.52
N GLY A 101 -3.10 4.36 21.57
CA GLY A 101 -4.13 4.15 20.54
C GLY A 101 -4.23 5.30 19.55
N ALA A 102 -5.45 5.67 19.17
CA ALA A 102 -5.73 6.68 18.15
C ALA A 102 -5.17 8.08 18.47
N LEU A 103 -4.91 8.40 19.74
CA LEU A 103 -4.36 9.70 20.15
C LEU A 103 -2.85 9.84 19.87
N ALA A 104 -2.18 8.74 19.52
CA ALA A 104 -0.75 8.69 19.26
C ALA A 104 -0.44 7.81 18.04
N PRO A 105 -0.86 8.21 16.83
CA PRO A 105 -0.56 7.46 15.61
C PRO A 105 0.97 7.39 15.40
N HIS A 106 1.45 6.30 14.82
CA HIS A 106 2.85 6.23 14.43
C HIS A 106 3.11 6.98 13.11
N GLY A 107 2.07 7.28 12.32
CA GLY A 107 2.21 7.81 10.96
C GLY A 107 2.91 6.82 10.04
N GLN A 108 2.72 5.53 10.29
CA GLN A 108 3.41 4.45 9.59
C GLN A 108 2.38 3.44 9.09
N LEU A 109 2.45 3.18 7.79
CA LEU A 109 1.72 2.12 7.12
C LEU A 109 2.67 0.93 6.96
N VAL A 110 2.28 -0.22 7.51
CA VAL A 110 3.03 -1.49 7.40
C VAL A 110 2.30 -2.43 6.45
N ARG A 111 3.11 -3.09 5.61
CA ARG A 111 2.67 -4.08 4.64
C ARG A 111 3.55 -5.32 4.80
N MET A 112 2.96 -6.46 5.17
CA MET A 112 3.70 -7.67 5.49
C MET A 112 3.23 -8.85 4.64
N VAL A 113 4.16 -9.60 4.05
CA VAL A 113 3.85 -10.79 3.25
C VAL A 113 4.16 -12.04 4.05
N GLU A 114 3.13 -12.83 4.35
CA GLU A 114 3.25 -14.15 4.97
C GLU A 114 3.22 -15.25 3.91
N GLY A 115 4.27 -16.08 3.85
CA GLY A 115 4.23 -17.32 3.08
C GLY A 115 3.33 -18.34 3.78
N LYS A 116 2.26 -18.81 3.12
CA LYS A 116 1.33 -19.80 3.70
C LYS A 116 1.58 -21.22 3.20
N ARG A 117 1.98 -21.38 1.93
CA ARG A 117 2.27 -22.69 1.33
C ARG A 117 3.18 -22.57 0.13
N GLY A 118 4.25 -23.35 0.10
CA GLY A 118 5.21 -23.36 -1.01
C GLY A 118 5.86 -21.98 -1.22
N LYS A 119 6.41 -21.77 -2.42
CA LYS A 119 7.06 -20.51 -2.81
C LYS A 119 6.20 -19.79 -3.85
N LEU A 120 5.71 -18.60 -3.51
CA LEU A 120 4.95 -17.73 -4.42
C LEU A 120 5.78 -16.49 -4.74
N ARG A 121 5.97 -16.19 -6.03
CA ARG A 121 6.68 -14.99 -6.45
C ARG A 121 5.79 -13.77 -6.28
N MET A 122 6.25 -12.84 -5.45
CA MET A 122 5.58 -11.56 -5.19
C MET A 122 6.41 -10.43 -5.82
N ARG A 123 5.75 -9.36 -6.24
CA ARG A 123 6.39 -8.17 -6.79
C ARG A 123 5.95 -6.96 -5.99
N LEU A 124 6.94 -6.23 -5.45
CA LEU A 124 6.76 -4.95 -4.78
C LEU A 124 7.11 -3.83 -5.77
N ARG A 125 6.26 -2.80 -5.85
CA ARG A 125 6.53 -1.56 -6.59
C ARG A 125 6.11 -0.40 -5.73
N VAL A 126 7.00 0.55 -5.51
CA VAL A 126 6.72 1.77 -4.75
C VAL A 126 7.01 2.97 -5.65
N ALA A 127 5.97 3.74 -5.95
CA ALA A 127 6.04 4.87 -6.87
C ALA A 127 5.32 6.07 -6.24
N PRO A 128 5.93 6.74 -5.24
CA PRO A 128 5.32 7.88 -4.57
C PRO A 128 5.18 9.07 -5.52
N ARG A 129 4.06 9.78 -5.37
CA ARG A 129 3.74 11.02 -6.08
C ARG A 129 2.94 11.90 -5.14
N PHE A 130 3.56 12.99 -4.71
CA PHE A 130 3.01 13.86 -3.68
C PHE A 130 2.02 14.85 -4.28
N ASP A 131 1.23 15.48 -3.40
CA ASP A 131 0.24 16.50 -3.76
C ASP A 131 -0.68 16.05 -4.92
N TYR A 132 -1.38 14.94 -4.72
CA TYR A 132 -2.34 14.39 -5.69
C TYR A 132 -1.76 14.03 -7.07
N GLY A 133 -0.45 13.79 -7.13
CA GLY A 133 0.26 13.52 -8.38
C GLY A 133 1.03 14.72 -8.94
N GLY A 134 0.86 15.91 -8.36
CA GLY A 134 1.49 17.15 -8.81
C GLY A 134 3.00 17.19 -8.61
N VAL A 135 3.52 16.44 -7.63
CA VAL A 135 4.95 16.44 -7.29
C VAL A 135 5.55 15.04 -7.48
N ARG A 136 6.56 14.95 -8.33
CA ARG A 136 7.40 13.75 -8.45
C ARG A 136 8.60 13.86 -7.50
N PRO A 137 8.62 13.12 -6.37
CA PRO A 137 9.73 13.20 -5.44
C PRO A 137 11.00 12.58 -6.02
N TRP A 138 12.13 13.04 -5.48
CA TRP A 138 13.44 12.47 -5.72
C TRP A 138 13.60 11.31 -4.76
N ILE A 139 13.93 10.13 -5.29
CA ILE A 139 14.09 8.91 -4.49
C ILE A 139 15.58 8.64 -4.33
N LYS A 140 16.03 8.51 -3.08
CA LYS A 140 17.42 8.23 -2.74
C LYS A 140 17.50 7.03 -1.81
N ARG A 141 18.48 6.17 -2.05
CA ARG A 141 18.86 5.10 -1.12
C ARG A 141 19.69 5.72 0.00
N GLU A 142 19.23 5.59 1.24
CA GLU A 142 19.93 6.13 2.43
C GLU A 142 20.73 5.05 3.16
N GLY A 143 20.44 3.77 2.90
CA GLY A 143 21.18 2.64 3.47
C GLY A 143 20.68 1.30 2.93
N THR A 144 21.04 0.22 3.63
CA THR A 144 20.49 -1.10 3.35
C THR A 144 18.99 -1.07 3.62
N ASN A 145 18.18 -1.44 2.63
CA ASN A 145 16.73 -1.56 2.76
C ASN A 145 15.99 -0.26 3.14
N LEU A 146 16.64 0.91 3.05
CA LEU A 146 16.06 2.20 3.43
C LEU A 146 16.20 3.23 2.31
N PHE A 147 15.08 3.86 1.99
CA PHE A 147 14.96 4.89 0.95
C PHE A 147 14.21 6.11 1.49
N SER A 148 14.60 7.28 1.01
CA SER A 148 13.86 8.52 1.18
C SER A 148 13.25 8.93 -0.16
N ALA A 149 12.02 9.42 -0.14
CA ALA A 149 11.39 10.12 -1.26
C ALA A 149 11.06 11.54 -0.79
N VAL A 150 11.70 12.55 -1.39
CA VAL A 150 11.57 13.96 -0.96
C VAL A 150 11.15 14.83 -2.14
N GLY A 151 10.16 15.70 -1.94
CA GLY A 151 9.70 16.63 -2.97
C GLY A 151 8.71 17.65 -2.43
N GLY A 152 8.86 18.92 -2.82
CA GLY A 152 8.06 20.00 -2.23
C GLY A 152 8.33 20.13 -0.73
N ASN A 153 7.25 20.18 0.06
CA ASN A 153 7.32 20.22 1.53
C ASN A 153 7.14 18.84 2.18
N ASP A 154 7.10 17.77 1.37
CA ASP A 154 6.76 16.43 1.80
C ASP A 154 7.94 15.46 1.68
N ALA A 155 7.95 14.48 2.58
CA ALA A 155 8.90 13.37 2.56
C ALA A 155 8.24 12.06 2.99
N LEU A 156 8.68 10.95 2.38
CA LEU A 156 8.30 9.60 2.76
C LEU A 156 9.55 8.75 2.98
N LEU A 157 9.62 8.07 4.12
CA LEU A 157 10.61 7.02 4.34
C LEU A 157 10.03 5.66 3.95
N ILE A 158 10.79 4.89 3.19
CA ILE A 158 10.41 3.55 2.70
C ILE A 158 11.46 2.58 3.22
N SER A 159 11.04 1.64 4.07
CA SER A 159 11.87 0.54 4.54
C SER A 159 11.25 -0.79 4.11
N CYS A 160 12.06 -1.70 3.57
CA CYS A 160 11.56 -3.00 3.13
C CYS A 160 12.65 -4.07 3.08
N ASP A 161 12.30 -5.31 3.44
CA ASP A 161 13.23 -6.45 3.40
C ASP A 161 13.57 -6.93 1.98
N ALA A 162 12.84 -6.43 0.98
CA ALA A 162 13.08 -6.73 -0.42
C ALA A 162 14.05 -5.70 -1.04
N GLU A 163 14.87 -6.15 -1.97
CA GLU A 163 15.64 -5.23 -2.81
C GLU A 163 14.68 -4.45 -3.72
N LEU A 164 14.77 -3.12 -3.65
CA LEU A 164 14.13 -2.22 -4.59
C LEU A 164 15.19 -1.75 -5.60
N GLU A 165 14.84 -1.88 -6.88
CA GLU A 165 15.59 -1.35 -8.02
C GLU A 165 15.02 -0.01 -8.49
#